data_AF-A0A1V5QMT1-F1
#
_entry.id   AF-A0A1V5QMT1-F1
#
_cell.length_a   1.000
_cell.length_b   1.000
_cell.length_c   1.000
_cell.angle_alpha   90.00
_cell.angle_beta   90.00
_cell.angle_gamma   90.00
#
_symmetry.space_group_name_H-M   'P 1'
#
loop_
_entity.id
_entity.type
_entity.pdbx_description
1 polymer ?
#
loop_
_entity_poly.entity_id
_entity_poly.type
_entity_poly.pdbx_seq_one_letter_code
_entity_poly.pdbx_strand_id
1 'polypeptide(L)'
;MEAAVTIFGITLVLALITKILQRKLIDKDEMKKFQEESKEMQKELRELMKEAEKNKEKIDELQTKMLTNSTTMMNKNMRLSLFTAPVFLVVFWFLSTLYGGQTIESFIALPKFSGFSILNPFSWVPIGLTTQTGYYKAFFFYYLGSAMLMGLVEKGYDYLKKKK
;
A
#
# COMPACT_ATOMS: atom_id res chain seq x y z
N MET A 1 -20.67 15.25 -10.55
CA MET A 1 -19.64 15.83 -9.64
C MET A 1 -19.85 15.50 -8.15
N GLU A 2 -21.05 15.62 -7.58
CA GLU A 2 -21.28 15.38 -6.12
C GLU A 2 -20.75 14.03 -5.61
N ALA A 3 -20.98 12.94 -6.36
CA ALA A 3 -20.50 11.61 -6.01
C ALA A 3 -18.98 11.54 -5.81
N ALA A 4 -18.21 12.24 -6.64
CA ALA A 4 -16.76 12.26 -6.52
C ALA A 4 -16.28 13.00 -5.25
N VAL A 5 -16.99 14.05 -4.81
CA VAL A 5 -16.66 14.76 -3.56
C VAL A 5 -16.92 13.85 -2.36
N THR A 6 -18.07 13.18 -2.36
CA THR A 6 -18.46 12.25 -1.29
C THR A 6 -17.47 11.10 -1.18
N ILE A 7 -17.11 10.47 -2.31
CA ILE A 7 -16.11 9.38 -2.32
C ILE A 7 -14.76 9.90 -1.83
N PHE A 8 -14.31 11.07 -2.30
CA PHE A 8 -13.06 11.66 -1.84
C PHE A 8 -13.06 11.89 -0.32
N GLY A 9 -14.12 12.48 0.23
CA GLY A 9 -14.29 12.69 1.67
C GLY A 9 -14.21 11.38 2.46
N ILE A 10 -14.91 10.35 2.01
CA ILE A 10 -14.86 9.01 2.62
C ILE A 10 -13.43 8.45 2.58
N THR A 11 -12.74 8.55 1.43
CA THR A 11 -11.37 8.03 1.30
C THR A 11 -10.37 8.78 2.16
N LEU A 12 -10.59 10.07 2.41
CA LEU A 12 -9.74 10.88 3.28
C LEU A 12 -9.90 10.47 4.75
N VAL A 13 -11.15 10.29 5.21
CA VAL A 13 -11.44 9.76 6.55
C VAL A 13 -10.87 8.35 6.71
N LEU A 14 -11.03 7.50 5.70
CA LEU A 14 -10.52 6.13 5.73
C LEU A 14 -8.98 6.09 5.77
N ALA A 15 -8.31 6.98 5.05
CA ALA A 15 -6.86 7.14 5.12
C ALA A 15 -6.41 7.58 6.52
N LEU A 16 -7.14 8.49 7.18
CA LEU A 16 -6.88 8.89 8.57
C LEU A 16 -7.03 7.72 9.54
N ILE A 17 -8.13 6.97 9.46
CA ILE A 17 -8.37 5.81 10.32
C ILE A 17 -7.27 4.76 10.12
N THR A 18 -6.95 4.45 8.86
CA THR A 18 -5.88 3.49 8.52
C THR A 18 -4.53 3.95 9.09
N LYS A 19 -4.24 5.25 9.05
CA LYS A 19 -3.02 5.81 9.64
C LYS A 19 -2.99 5.70 11.16
N ILE A 20 -4.11 5.94 11.83
CA ILE A 20 -4.22 5.77 13.29
C ILE A 20 -3.99 4.30 13.66
N LEU A 21 -4.62 3.36 12.93
CA LEU A 21 -4.44 1.93 13.14
C LEU A 21 -2.99 1.50 12.87
N GLN A 22 -2.37 1.99 11.79
CA GLN A 22 -0.95 1.75 11.51
C GLN A 22 -0.06 2.19 12.67
N ARG A 23 -0.26 3.40 13.22
CA ARG A 23 0.54 3.89 14.35
C ARG A 23 0.34 3.08 15.63
N LYS A 24 -0.86 2.53 15.84
CA LYS A 24 -1.18 1.76 17.05
C LYS A 24 -0.72 0.30 16.96
N LEU A 25 -0.76 -0.28 15.76
CA LEU A 25 -0.50 -1.71 15.54
C LEU A 25 0.91 -2.00 15.02
N ILE A 26 1.58 -1.01 14.43
CA ILE A 26 2.94 -1.14 13.90
C ILE A 26 3.86 -0.17 14.64
N ASP A 27 4.85 -0.73 15.34
CA ASP A 27 5.93 0.04 15.93
C ASP A 27 6.85 0.57 14.82
N LYS A 28 6.94 1.90 14.72
CA LYS A 28 7.76 2.57 13.70
C LYS A 28 9.26 2.35 13.92
N ASP A 29 9.72 2.24 15.16
CA ASP A 29 11.14 2.10 15.46
C ASP A 29 11.59 0.65 15.25
N GLU A 30 10.72 -0.32 15.56
CA GLU A 30 10.94 -1.71 15.17
C GLU A 30 11.03 -1.86 13.64
N MET A 31 10.14 -1.19 12.91
CA MET A 31 10.14 -1.21 11.44
C MET A 31 11.43 -0.61 10.85
N LYS A 32 11.98 0.45 11.46
CA LYS A 32 13.27 1.03 11.04
C LYS A 32 14.43 0.09 11.29
N LYS A 33 14.51 -0.50 12.49
CA LYS A 33 15.55 -1.48 12.83
C LYS A 33 15.53 -2.65 11.86
N PHE A 34 14.34 -3.21 11.59
CA PHE A 34 14.19 -4.26 10.59
C PHE A 34 14.63 -3.84 9.19
N GLN A 35 14.36 -2.60 8.77
CA GLN A 35 14.82 -2.10 7.46
C GLN A 35 16.35 -1.98 7.40
N GLU A 36 16.99 -1.56 8.49
CA GLU A 36 18.44 -1.47 8.59
C GLU A 36 19.07 -2.86 8.57
N GLU A 37 18.62 -3.76 9.45
CA GLU A 37 19.07 -5.16 9.50
C GLU A 37 18.83 -5.87 8.16
N SER A 38 17.69 -5.65 7.50
CA SER A 38 17.39 -6.24 6.20
C SER A 38 18.35 -5.76 5.11
N LYS A 39 18.80 -4.49 5.16
CA LYS A 39 19.79 -3.97 4.21
C LYS A 39 21.16 -4.57 4.46
N GLU A 40 21.55 -4.75 5.72
CA GLU A 40 22.80 -5.39 6.10
C GLU A 40 22.82 -6.86 5.66
N MET A 41 21.77 -7.63 5.98
CA MET A 41 21.64 -9.02 5.54
C MET A 41 21.63 -9.14 4.01
N GLN A 42 21.01 -8.22 3.28
CA GLN A 42 21.06 -8.21 1.81
C GLN A 42 22.46 -7.92 1.25
N LYS A 43 23.24 -7.05 1.90
CA LYS A 43 24.63 -6.79 1.50
C LYS A 43 25.50 -8.00 1.76
N GLU A 44 25.39 -8.58 2.95
CA GLU A 44 26.12 -9.78 3.36
C GLU A 44 25.80 -10.95 2.44
N LEU A 45 24.52 -11.17 2.12
CA LEU A 45 24.11 -12.20 1.16
C LEU A 45 24.77 -11.98 -0.21
N ARG A 46 24.79 -10.74 -0.73
CA ARG A 46 25.46 -10.43 -2.01
C ARG A 46 26.95 -10.68 -1.97
N GLU A 47 27.61 -10.45 -0.84
CA GLU A 47 29.04 -10.71 -0.67
C GLU A 47 29.32 -12.21 -0.58
N LEU A 48 28.56 -12.95 0.21
CA LEU A 48 28.68 -14.41 0.34
C LEU A 48 28.37 -15.13 -0.98
N MET A 49 27.41 -14.63 -1.76
CA MET A 49 27.07 -15.17 -3.08
C MET A 49 28.20 -15.05 -4.12
N LYS A 50 29.19 -14.17 -3.91
CA LYS A 50 30.39 -14.11 -4.79
C LYS A 50 31.28 -15.35 -4.63
N GLU A 51 31.24 -15.99 -3.47
CA GLU A 51 31.95 -17.23 -3.15
C GLU A 51 30.96 -18.31 -2.70
N ALA A 52 29.89 -18.51 -3.48
CA ALA A 52 28.76 -19.35 -3.10
C ALA A 52 29.13 -20.80 -2.78
N GLU A 53 30.14 -21.37 -3.46
CA GLU A 53 30.57 -22.76 -3.25
C GLU A 53 31.21 -22.98 -1.89
N LYS A 54 31.84 -21.96 -1.29
CA LYS A 54 32.49 -22.07 0.04
C LYS A 54 31.55 -21.71 1.18
N ASN A 55 30.51 -20.93 0.89
CA ASN A 55 29.65 -20.30 1.90
C ASN A 55 28.20 -20.79 1.86
N LYS A 56 27.92 -21.92 1.21
CA LYS A 56 26.55 -22.43 1.00
C LYS A 56 25.74 -22.53 2.29
N GLU A 57 26.33 -23.06 3.36
CA GLU A 57 25.67 -23.19 4.67
C GLU A 57 25.30 -21.82 5.28
N LYS A 58 26.22 -20.85 5.23
CA LYS A 58 25.97 -19.48 5.70
C LYS A 58 24.93 -18.75 4.86
N ILE A 59 24.93 -18.99 3.55
CA ILE A 59 23.94 -18.44 2.62
C ILE A 59 22.55 -18.98 2.93
N ASP A 60 22.43 -20.28 3.20
CA ASP A 60 21.16 -20.92 3.55
C ASP A 60 20.64 -20.46 4.93
N GLU A 61 21.54 -20.32 5.92
CA GLU A 61 21.20 -19.76 7.24
C GLU A 61 20.71 -18.31 7.13
N LEU A 62 21.43 -17.47 6.39
CA LEU A 62 21.09 -16.06 6.18
C LEU A 62 19.76 -15.90 5.44
N GLN A 63 19.52 -16.70 4.40
CA GLN A 63 18.23 -16.73 3.71
C GLN A 63 17.09 -17.15 4.65
N THR A 64 17.30 -18.18 5.47
CA THR A 64 16.31 -18.65 6.45
C THR A 64 15.99 -17.58 7.49
N LYS A 65 17.01 -16.86 7.97
CA LYS A 65 16.83 -15.72 8.89
C LYS A 65 16.07 -14.58 8.24
N MET A 66 16.41 -14.23 6.99
CA MET A 66 15.69 -13.22 6.20
C MET A 66 14.22 -13.61 6.00
N LEU A 67 13.93 -14.88 5.67
CA LEU A 67 12.57 -15.39 5.53
C LEU A 67 11.81 -15.30 6.85
N THR A 68 12.40 -15.74 7.96
CA THR A 68 11.78 -15.71 9.29
C THR A 68 11.41 -14.28 9.70
N ASN A 69 12.33 -13.33 9.48
CA ASN A 69 12.07 -11.93 9.79
C ASN A 69 11.01 -11.35 8.84
N SER A 70 11.03 -11.72 7.56
CA SER A 70 10.02 -11.31 6.57
C SER A 70 8.63 -11.84 6.94
N THR A 71 8.52 -13.10 7.37
CA THR A 71 7.26 -13.70 7.85
C THR A 71 6.75 -13.01 9.11
N THR A 72 7.64 -12.66 10.04
CA THR A 72 7.26 -11.91 11.24
C THR A 72 6.64 -10.56 10.88
N MET A 73 7.26 -9.83 9.95
CA MET A 73 6.72 -8.55 9.45
C MET A 73 5.44 -8.74 8.64
N MET A 74 5.36 -9.79 7.82
CA MET A 74 4.15 -10.15 7.09
C MET A 74 2.99 -10.41 8.05
N ASN A 75 3.22 -11.14 9.16
CA ASN A 75 2.21 -11.39 10.18
C ASN A 75 1.73 -10.11 10.87
N LYS A 76 2.63 -9.16 11.16
CA LYS A 76 2.26 -7.85 11.70
C LYS A 76 1.40 -7.05 10.72
N ASN A 77 1.77 -7.05 9.45
CA ASN A 77 0.99 -6.41 8.39
C ASN A 77 -0.35 -7.13 8.15
N MET A 78 -0.41 -8.46 8.26
CA MET A 78 -1.65 -9.22 8.18
C MET A 78 -2.60 -8.88 9.32
N ARG A 79 -2.10 -8.72 10.56
CA ARG A 79 -2.94 -8.25 11.67
C ARG A 79 -3.56 -6.90 11.34
N LEU A 80 -2.76 -5.94 10.89
CA LEU A 80 -3.28 -4.64 10.44
C LEU A 80 -4.34 -4.82 9.34
N SER A 81 -4.04 -5.63 8.32
CA SER A 81 -4.95 -5.91 7.21
C SER A 81 -6.28 -6.47 7.70
N LEU A 82 -6.26 -7.45 8.61
CA LEU A 82 -7.45 -8.06 9.22
C LEU A 82 -8.32 -7.05 9.97
N PHE A 83 -7.74 -6.03 10.60
CA PHE A 83 -8.51 -4.94 11.22
C PHE A 83 -9.05 -3.95 10.19
N THR A 84 -8.28 -3.65 9.14
CA THR A 84 -8.71 -2.69 8.11
C THR A 84 -9.72 -3.29 7.14
N ALA A 85 -9.63 -4.57 6.80
CA ALA A 85 -10.45 -5.20 5.77
C ALA A 85 -11.96 -5.10 6.05
N PRO A 86 -12.47 -5.36 7.27
CA PRO A 86 -13.89 -5.13 7.58
C PRO A 86 -14.33 -3.68 7.36
N VAL A 87 -13.48 -2.71 7.72
CA VAL A 87 -13.77 -1.28 7.51
C VAL A 87 -13.91 -0.98 6.02
N PHE A 88 -12.98 -1.49 5.20
CA PHE A 88 -13.06 -1.35 3.75
C PHE A 88 -14.30 -2.03 3.18
N LEU A 89 -14.65 -3.24 3.62
CA LEU A 89 -15.82 -3.96 3.15
C LEU A 89 -17.13 -3.21 3.43
N VAL A 90 -17.27 -2.62 4.63
CA VAL A 90 -18.45 -1.80 4.98
C VAL A 90 -18.53 -0.57 4.07
N VAL A 91 -17.41 0.12 3.85
CA VAL A 91 -17.34 1.27 2.95
C VAL A 91 -17.68 0.87 1.52
N PHE A 92 -17.15 -0.25 1.02
CA PHE A 92 -17.44 -0.76 -0.32
C PHE A 92 -18.91 -1.13 -0.46
N TRP A 93 -19.49 -1.80 0.53
CA TRP A 93 -20.91 -2.12 0.53
C TRP A 93 -21.77 -0.86 0.47
N PHE A 94 -21.47 0.13 1.31
CA PHE A 94 -22.15 1.43 1.30
C PHE A 94 -22.01 2.19 -0.03
N LEU A 95 -20.82 2.19 -0.63
CA LEU A 95 -20.63 2.80 -1.95
C LEU A 95 -21.36 2.03 -3.05
N SER A 96 -21.45 0.71 -2.93
CA SER A 96 -22.18 -0.13 -3.88
C SER A 96 -23.69 0.11 -3.83
N THR A 97 -24.27 0.37 -2.65
CA THR A 97 -25.70 0.67 -2.54
C THR A 97 -26.05 2.04 -3.12
N LEU A 98 -25.15 3.03 -2.98
CA LEU A 98 -25.38 4.38 -3.49
C LEU A 98 -25.06 4.54 -4.98
N TYR A 99 -23.96 3.95 -5.45
CA TYR A 99 -23.39 4.20 -6.78
C TYR A 99 -23.22 2.92 -7.62
N GLY A 100 -23.81 1.81 -7.18
CA GLY A 100 -23.82 0.56 -7.92
C GLY A 100 -24.36 0.73 -9.34
N GLY A 101 -23.57 0.32 -10.34
CA GLY A 101 -23.94 0.42 -11.75
C GLY A 101 -23.92 1.84 -12.34
N GLN A 102 -23.59 2.87 -11.57
CA GLN A 102 -23.52 4.25 -12.05
C GLN A 102 -22.11 4.62 -12.54
N THR A 103 -22.05 5.45 -13.57
CA THR A 103 -20.83 6.12 -13.99
C THR A 103 -20.64 7.39 -13.17
N ILE A 104 -19.45 7.55 -12.60
CA ILE A 104 -19.06 8.72 -11.82
C ILE A 104 -18.08 9.54 -12.63
N GLU A 105 -18.37 10.83 -12.71
CA GLU A 105 -17.44 11.84 -13.21
C GLU A 105 -16.41 12.17 -12.12
N SER A 106 -15.18 11.77 -12.38
CA SER A 106 -14.01 12.07 -11.57
C SER A 106 -13.49 13.49 -11.84
N PHE A 107 -13.01 14.17 -10.81
CA PHE A 107 -12.38 15.50 -10.93
C PHE A 107 -10.97 15.44 -11.53
N ILE A 108 -10.33 14.28 -11.42
CA ILE A 108 -9.03 14.01 -12.02
C ILE A 108 -9.18 13.00 -13.15
N ALA A 109 -8.41 13.17 -14.20
CA ALA A 109 -8.37 12.21 -15.29
C ALA A 109 -7.69 10.92 -14.79
N LEU A 110 -8.44 9.82 -14.73
CA LEU A 110 -7.96 8.55 -14.21
C LEU A 110 -7.47 7.65 -15.35
N PRO A 111 -6.46 6.79 -15.12
CA PRO A 111 -6.00 5.85 -16.13
C PRO A 111 -7.12 4.87 -16.52
N LYS A 112 -7.32 4.73 -17.82
CA LYS A 112 -8.24 3.78 -18.45
C LYS A 112 -7.46 2.52 -18.83
N PHE A 113 -7.88 1.39 -18.25
CA PHE A 113 -7.34 0.06 -18.55
C PHE A 113 -8.27 -0.69 -19.51
N SER A 114 -7.74 -1.53 -20.40
CA SER A 114 -8.55 -2.42 -21.27
C SER A 114 -9.20 -3.55 -20.50
N GLY A 115 -8.70 -3.88 -19.30
CA GLY A 115 -9.17 -4.97 -18.46
C GLY A 115 -8.02 -5.88 -18.03
N PHE A 116 -8.35 -6.96 -17.32
CA PHE A 116 -7.37 -8.01 -17.04
C PHE A 116 -7.56 -9.13 -18.07
N SER A 117 -6.50 -9.44 -18.82
CA SER A 117 -6.49 -10.57 -19.75
C SER A 117 -5.22 -11.39 -19.55
N ILE A 118 -5.40 -12.69 -19.32
CA ILE A 118 -4.30 -13.64 -19.13
C ILE A 118 -3.48 -13.79 -20.41
N LEU A 119 -4.13 -13.62 -21.58
CA LEU A 119 -3.50 -13.79 -22.88
C LEU A 119 -2.77 -12.52 -23.38
N ASN A 120 -3.02 -11.37 -22.74
CA ASN A 120 -2.34 -10.13 -23.08
C ASN A 120 -1.59 -9.60 -21.84
N PRO A 121 -0.27 -9.83 -21.74
CA PRO A 121 0.54 -9.39 -20.62
C PRO A 121 0.71 -7.87 -20.56
N PHE A 122 0.12 -7.10 -21.47
CA PHE A 122 0.05 -5.63 -21.41
C PHE A 122 -1.38 -5.10 -21.19
N SER A 123 -2.35 -5.97 -20.90
CA SER A 123 -3.75 -5.55 -20.61
C SER A 123 -3.88 -4.65 -19.37
N TRP A 124 -2.94 -4.76 -18.44
CA TRP A 124 -2.78 -3.91 -17.26
C TRP A 124 -2.10 -2.55 -17.56
N VAL A 125 -1.63 -2.31 -18.78
CA VAL A 125 -1.07 -1.01 -19.18
C VAL A 125 -2.23 -0.05 -19.46
N PRO A 126 -2.20 1.18 -18.91
CA PRO A 126 -3.23 2.18 -19.20
C PRO A 126 -3.15 2.63 -20.66
N ILE A 127 -4.29 2.63 -21.35
CA ILE A 127 -4.42 2.92 -22.79
C ILE A 127 -4.85 4.38 -23.01
N GLY A 128 -5.22 5.08 -21.93
CA GLY A 128 -5.54 6.50 -21.98
C GLY A 128 -6.01 7.01 -20.63
N LEU A 129 -6.54 8.23 -20.63
CA LEU A 129 -7.15 8.84 -19.45
C LEU A 129 -8.66 8.97 -19.68
N THR A 130 -9.44 8.81 -18.61
CA THR A 130 -10.89 9.02 -18.63
C THR A 130 -11.36 9.70 -17.37
N THR A 131 -12.33 10.60 -17.52
CA THR A 131 -13.03 11.25 -16.42
C THR A 131 -14.26 10.47 -15.98
N GLN A 132 -14.79 9.58 -16.83
CA GLN A 132 -15.95 8.74 -16.49
C GLN A 132 -15.48 7.36 -16.04
N THR A 133 -15.81 7.01 -14.80
CA THR A 133 -15.32 5.78 -14.19
C THR A 133 -16.36 5.16 -13.25
N GLY A 134 -16.20 3.88 -12.92
CA GLY A 134 -17.02 3.26 -11.88
C GLY A 134 -16.55 3.68 -10.48
N TYR A 135 -17.44 3.57 -9.49
CA TYR A 135 -17.13 3.96 -8.10
C TYR A 135 -15.90 3.25 -7.53
N TYR A 136 -15.67 1.98 -7.90
CA TYR A 136 -14.50 1.21 -7.48
C TYR A 136 -13.18 1.88 -7.88
N LYS A 137 -13.08 2.30 -9.14
CA LYS A 137 -11.87 2.94 -9.67
C LYS A 137 -11.67 4.32 -9.06
N ALA A 138 -12.74 5.12 -8.97
CA ALA A 138 -12.69 6.42 -8.30
C ALA A 138 -12.22 6.29 -6.84
N PHE A 139 -12.83 5.37 -6.09
CA PHE A 139 -12.47 5.09 -4.70
C PHE A 139 -10.99 4.69 -4.57
N PHE A 140 -10.52 3.76 -5.40
CA PHE A 140 -9.13 3.29 -5.34
C PHE A 140 -8.12 4.42 -5.54
N PHE A 141 -8.30 5.23 -6.59
CA PHE A 141 -7.37 6.31 -6.90
C PHE A 141 -7.45 7.47 -5.90
N TYR A 142 -8.65 7.81 -5.40
CA TYR A 142 -8.81 8.83 -4.37
C TYR A 142 -8.23 8.37 -3.02
N TYR A 143 -8.40 7.11 -2.67
CA TYR A 143 -7.76 6.53 -1.49
C TYR A 143 -6.24 6.51 -1.61
N LEU A 144 -5.70 6.10 -2.77
CA LEU A 144 -4.26 6.11 -3.02
C LEU A 144 -3.69 7.53 -2.88
N GLY A 145 -4.33 8.52 -3.53
CA GLY A 145 -3.95 9.93 -3.42
C GLY A 145 -4.00 10.43 -1.98
N SER A 146 -5.09 10.14 -1.25
CA SER A 146 -5.25 10.53 0.15
C SER A 146 -4.19 9.89 1.06
N ALA A 147 -3.90 8.60 0.87
CA ALA A 147 -2.88 7.88 1.63
C ALA A 147 -1.47 8.44 1.38
N MET A 148 -1.16 8.78 0.13
CA MET A 148 0.11 9.43 -0.23
C MET A 148 0.23 10.82 0.39
N LEU A 149 -0.82 11.65 0.30
CA LEU A 149 -0.87 12.97 0.94
C LEU A 149 -0.61 12.85 2.45
N MET A 150 -1.28 11.91 3.12
CA MET A 150 -1.05 11.63 4.54
C MET A 150 0.40 11.24 4.82
N GLY A 151 1.02 10.42 3.97
CA GLY A 151 2.43 10.06 4.10
C GLY A 151 3.38 11.25 3.96
N LEU A 152 3.09 12.19 3.07
CA LEU A 152 3.86 13.43 2.91
C LEU A 152 3.69 14.36 4.13
N VAL A 153 2.46 14.51 4.63
CA VAL A 153 2.15 15.30 5.83
C VAL A 153 2.92 14.78 7.04
N GLU A 154 2.96 13.46 7.24
CA GLU A 154 3.73 12.84 8.33
C GLU A 154 5.23 13.14 8.23
N LYS A 155 5.82 12.98 7.03
CA LYS A 155 7.23 13.29 6.81
C LYS A 155 7.55 14.77 7.07
N GLY A 156 6.68 15.67 6.63
CA GLY A 156 6.81 17.11 6.86
C GLY A 156 6.73 17.46 8.34
N TYR A 157 5.77 16.88 9.07
CA TYR A 157 5.63 17.06 10.51
C TYR A 157 6.85 16.56 11.29
N ASP A 158 7.34 15.35 10.97
CA ASP A 158 8.51 14.76 11.63
C ASP A 158 9.79 15.59 11.36
N TYR A 159 9.93 16.16 10.15
CA TYR A 159 11.04 17.05 9.81
C TYR A 159 11.00 18.35 10.64
N LEU A 160 9.84 18.97 10.79
CA LEU A 160 9.66 20.18 11.60
C LEU A 160 9.94 19.93 13.09
N LYS A 161 9.53 18.76 13.60
CA LYS A 161 9.75 18.39 15.01
C LYS A 161 11.22 18.09 15.31
N LYS A 162 11.99 17.53 14.37
CA LYS A 162 13.44 17.29 14.52
C LYS A 162 14.30 18.56 14.45
N LYS A 163 13.75 19.65 13.91
CA LYS A 163 14.46 20.94 13.76
C LYS A 163 14.27 21.86 14.98
N LYS A 164 13.29 21.57 15.84
CA LYS A 164 13.13 22.18 17.17
C LYS A 164 13.89 21.36 18.20
#